data_AF-A0A7D4ALD9-F1
#
_entry.id   AF-A0A7D4ALD9-F1
#
_cell.length_a   1.000
_cell.length_b   1.000
_cell.length_c   1.000
_cell.angle_alpha   90.00
_cell.angle_beta   90.00
_cell.angle_gamma   90.00
#
_symmetry.space_group_name_H-M   'P 1'
#
loop_
_entity.id
_entity.type
_entity.pdbx_description
1 polymer ?
#
loop_
_entity_poly.entity_id
_entity_poly.type
_entity_poly.pdbx_seq_one_letter_code
_entity_poly.pdbx_strand_id
1 'polypeptide(L)' 'MRAVAARDSKDPSGPVLTFGAGEWRTFLAEVKRGAYDA' A
#
# COMPACT_ATOMS: atom_id res chain seq x y z
N MET A 1 8.04 11.70 10.64
CA MET A 1 7.17 11.38 9.48
C MET A 1 6.53 10.01 9.71
N ARG A 2 5.24 9.82 9.39
CA ARG A 2 4.55 8.54 9.58
C ARG A 2 4.51 7.79 8.24
N ALA A 3 5.04 6.58 8.21
CA ALA A 3 5.00 5.69 7.05
C ALA A 3 3.92 4.61 7.25
N VAL A 4 3.45 4.03 6.16
CA VAL A 4 2.57 2.85 6.15
C VAL A 4 3.32 1.70 5.51
N ALA A 5 3.42 0.57 6.21
CA ALA A 5 4.07 -0.63 5.72
C ALA A 5 3.02 -1.71 5.42
N ALA A 6 3.10 -2.32 4.24
CA ALA A 6 2.28 -3.44 3.82
C ALA A 6 3.18 -4.66 3.59
N ARG A 7 2.74 -5.82 4.07
CA ARG A 7 3.39 -7.11 3.83
C ARG A 7 2.32 -8.17 3.65
N ASP A 8 2.69 -9.28 3.03
CA ASP A 8 1.83 -10.47 3.07
C ASP A 8 1.83 -11.03 4.51
N SER A 9 0.65 -11.14 5.11
CA SER A 9 0.53 -11.76 6.44
C SER A 9 0.85 -13.25 6.41
N LYS A 10 0.72 -13.91 5.24
CA LYS A 10 0.95 -15.34 5.05
C LYS A 10 2.43 -15.69 4.83
N ASP A 11 3.25 -14.71 4.45
CA ASP A 11 4.71 -14.83 4.40
C ASP A 11 5.36 -13.76 5.29
N PRO A 12 5.51 -14.04 6.60
CA PRO A 12 6.10 -13.07 7.52
C PRO A 12 7.56 -12.71 7.26
N SER A 13 8.29 -13.58 6.55
CA SER A 13 9.67 -13.37 6.12
C SER A 13 9.77 -12.64 4.78
N GLY A 14 8.65 -12.44 4.10
CA GLY A 14 8.58 -11.85 2.78
C GLY A 14 8.89 -10.34 2.75
N PRO A 15 8.94 -9.76 1.54
CA PRO A 15 9.23 -8.34 1.36
C PRO A 15 8.15 -7.44 1.96
N VAL A 16 8.58 -6.26 2.42
CA VAL A 16 7.71 -5.21 2.96
C VAL A 16 7.70 -4.02 2.00
N LEU A 17 6.52 -3.60 1.58
CA LEU A 17 6.32 -2.35 0.84
C LEU A 17 6.09 -1.21 1.82
N THR A 18 6.84 -0.11 1.68
CA THR A 18 6.72 1.07 2.55
C THR A 18 6.26 2.26 1.74
N PHE A 19 5.22 2.94 2.22
CA PHE A 19 4.63 4.12 1.61
C PHE A 19 4.78 5.33 2.52
N GLY A 20 5.11 6.49 1.94
CA GLY A 20 4.88 7.76 2.60
C GLY A 20 3.39 8.00 2.84
N ALA A 21 3.04 8.84 3.83
CA ALA A 21 1.63 9.16 4.11
C ALA A 21 0.89 9.80 2.91
N GLY A 22 1.60 10.57 2.07
CA GLY A 22 1.04 11.14 0.84
C GLY A 22 0.75 10.06 -0.20
N GLU A 23 1.75 9.23 -0.48
CA GLU A 23 1.66 8.12 -1.44
C GLU A 23 0.56 7.13 -1.06
N TRP A 24 0.44 6.79 0.23
CA TRP A 24 -0.62 5.91 0.72
C TRP A 24 -2.02 6.48 0.44
N ARG A 25 -2.22 7.79 0.65
CA ARG A 25 -3.50 8.44 0.35
C ARG A 25 -3.81 8.43 -1.14
N THR A 26 -2.83 8.73 -1.99
CA THR A 26 -2.99 8.68 -3.45
C THR A 26 -3.33 7.26 -3.90
N PHE A 27 -2.58 6.26 -3.44
CA PHE A 27 -2.84 4.86 -3.78
C PHE A 27 -4.25 4.43 -3.41
N LEU A 28 -4.72 4.73 -2.19
CA LEU A 28 -6.09 4.41 -1.77
C LEU A 28 -7.16 5.13 -2.60
N ALA A 29 -6.90 6.36 -3.06
CA ALA A 29 -7.83 7.08 -3.92
C ALA A 29 -7.95 6.41 -5.30
N GLU A 30 -6.82 5.99 -5.89
CA GLU A 30 -6.79 5.28 -7.17
C GLU A 30 -7.48 3.91 -7.09
N VAL A 31 -7.23 3.14 -6.02
CA VAL A 31 -7.94 1.87 -5.74
C VAL A 31 -9.45 2.09 -5.67
N LYS A 32 -9.91 3.10 -4.93
CA LYS A 32 -11.35 3.41 -4.83
C LYS A 32 -11.97 3.84 -6.16
N ARG A 33 -11.17 4.37 -7.09
CA ARG A 33 -11.61 4.72 -8.45
C ARG A 33 -11.67 3.50 -9.38
N GLY A 34 -11.24 2.33 -8.93
CA GLY A 34 -11.14 1.13 -9.74
C GLY A 34 -9.99 1.18 -10.76
N ALA A 35 -8.95 1.97 -10.49
CA ALA A 35 -7.82 2.13 -11.42
C ALA A 35 -7.02 0.83 -11.68
N TYR A 36 -7.24 -0.21 -10.86
CA TYR A 36 -6.50 -1.47 -10.89
C TYR A 36 -7.42 -2.70 -11.00
N ASP A 37 -8.67 -2.54 -11.41
CA ASP A 37 -9.69 -3.62 -11.44
C ASP A 37 -9.67 -4.45 -12.73
N ALA A 38 -8.68 -4.23 -13.60
CA ALA A 38 -8.54 -4.90 -14.90
C ALA A 38 -8.17 -6.38 -14.79
#